data_AF-A0A3M2J3B3-F1
#
_entry.id   AF-A0A3M2J3B3-F1
#
_cell.length_a   1.000
_cell.length_b   1.000
_cell.length_c   1.000
_cell.angle_alpha   90.00
_cell.angle_beta   90.00
_cell.angle_gamma   90.00
#
_symmetry.space_group_name_H-M   'P 1'
#
loop_
_entity.id
_entity.type
_entity.pdbx_description
1 polymer ?
#
loop_
_entity_poly.entity_id
_entity_poly.type
_entity_poly.pdbx_seq_one_letter_code
_entity_poly.pdbx_strand_id
1 'polypeptide(L)'
;MITVPRSLDDILSRSDELADRFESYDPGPDDRDTVSPRTALWLAATRRTNAERDLADAVVTARRAGLSWKEVGAAVGTSGEAARQRYGKHAAS
;
A
#
# COMPACT_ATOMS: atom_id res chain seq x y z
N MET A 1 6.82 -9.46 22.02
CA MET A 1 7.74 -8.30 21.99
C MET A 1 6.90 -7.07 22.32
N ILE A 2 7.04 -6.51 23.51
CA ILE A 2 6.38 -5.24 23.86
C ILE A 2 7.18 -4.16 23.16
N THR A 3 6.58 -3.49 22.18
CA THR A 3 7.17 -2.29 21.59
C THR A 3 7.03 -1.18 22.61
N VAL A 4 8.12 -0.83 23.27
CA VAL A 4 8.16 0.33 24.17
C VAL A 4 7.84 1.57 23.32
N PRO A 5 6.84 2.40 23.70
CA PRO A 5 6.62 3.68 23.05
C PRO A 5 7.90 4.51 23.16
N ARG A 6 8.46 4.95 22.03
CA ARG A 6 9.65 5.82 22.04
C ARG A 6 9.30 7.14 22.75
N SER A 7 10.21 7.67 23.57
CA SER A 7 10.02 8.99 24.16
C SER A 7 10.02 10.08 23.08
N LEU A 8 9.45 11.25 23.36
CA LEU A 8 9.49 12.37 22.43
C LEU A 8 10.93 12.79 22.13
N ASP A 9 11.78 12.85 23.15
CA ASP A 9 13.21 13.18 22.99
C ASP A 9 13.93 12.16 22.09
N ASP A 10 13.63 10.86 22.21
CA ASP A 10 14.19 9.83 21.31
C ASP A 10 13.73 10.00 19.86
N ILE A 11 12.51 10.50 19.65
CA ILE A 11 12.00 10.77 18.30
C ILE A 11 12.71 11.98 17.71
N LEU A 12 12.88 13.05 18.49
CA LEU A 12 13.54 14.29 18.05
C LEU A 12 15.02 14.04 17.75
N SER A 13 15.76 13.42 18.68
CA SER A 13 17.16 13.09 18.50
C SER A 13 17.40 12.24 17.24
N ARG A 14 16.57 11.22 17.02
CA ARG A 14 16.66 10.39 15.80
C ARG A 14 16.29 11.14 14.53
N SER A 15 15.45 12.16 14.63
CA SER A 15 15.10 13.02 13.49
C SER A 15 16.29 13.91 13.11
N ASP A 16 17.01 14.46 14.10
CA ASP A 16 18.23 15.23 13.87
C ASP A 16 19.34 14.35 13.26
N GLU A 17 19.56 13.14 13.78
CA GLU A 17 20.49 12.17 13.17
C GLU A 17 20.14 11.81 11.71
N LEU A 18 18.85 11.78 11.38
CA LEU A 18 18.39 11.55 10.01
C LEU A 18 18.63 12.76 9.12
N ALA A 19 18.40 13.96 9.64
CA ALA A 19 18.65 15.21 8.93
C ALA A 19 20.13 15.36 8.60
N ASP A 20 21.01 15.20 9.59
CA ASP A 20 22.47 15.29 9.42
C ASP A 20 22.97 14.33 8.35
N ARG A 21 22.48 13.08 8.36
CA ARG A 21 22.85 12.07 7.37
C ARG A 21 22.33 12.38 5.98
N PHE A 22 21.16 13.02 5.87
CA PHE A 22 20.62 13.42 4.58
C PHE A 22 21.40 14.61 4.00
N GLU A 23 21.71 15.60 4.83
CA GLU A 23 22.44 16.81 4.44
C GLU A 23 23.91 16.54 4.11
N SER A 24 24.56 15.62 4.84
CA SER A 24 25.97 15.26 4.62
C SER A 24 26.20 14.27 3.48
N TYR A 25 25.13 13.73 2.88
CA TYR A 25 25.24 12.73 1.83
C TYR A 25 25.46 13.39 0.46
N ASP A 26 26.64 13.15 -0.13
CA ASP A 26 26.95 13.50 -1.52
C ASP A 26 26.77 12.26 -2.42
N PRO A 27 25.65 12.15 -3.18
CA PRO A 27 25.35 10.96 -3.96
C PRO A 27 26.28 10.79 -5.16
N GLY A 28 26.88 9.60 -5.26
CA GLY A 28 27.71 9.19 -6.39
C GLY A 28 26.88 8.88 -7.65
N PRO A 29 27.54 8.61 -8.79
CA PRO A 29 26.87 8.29 -10.05
C PRO A 29 25.93 7.08 -9.95
N ASP A 30 26.31 6.07 -9.17
CA ASP A 30 25.53 4.84 -8.99
C ASP A 30 24.39 5.00 -7.97
N ASP A 31 24.35 6.08 -7.19
CA ASP A 31 23.26 6.35 -6.24
C ASP A 31 22.05 7.01 -6.93
N ARG A 32 22.27 7.51 -8.14
CA ARG A 32 21.25 8.13 -8.98
C ARG A 32 20.68 7.05 -9.89
N ASP A 33 19.35 6.94 -9.90
CA ASP A 33 18.59 6.01 -10.76
C ASP A 33 18.78 4.51 -10.51
N THR A 34 19.58 4.10 -9.51
CA THR A 34 19.64 2.69 -9.09
C THR A 34 18.70 2.44 -7.91
N VAL A 35 17.81 1.48 -8.08
CA VAL A 35 17.01 0.91 -7.00
C VAL A 35 17.53 -0.49 -6.78
N SER A 36 17.97 -0.79 -5.55
CA SER A 36 18.41 -2.16 -5.24
C SER A 36 17.32 -3.17 -5.64
N PRO A 37 17.65 -4.35 -6.18
CA PRO A 37 16.64 -5.34 -6.58
C PRO A 37 15.65 -5.68 -5.46
N ARG A 38 16.13 -5.70 -4.20
CA ARG A 38 15.29 -5.88 -3.01
C ARG A 38 14.29 -4.72 -2.86
N THR A 39 14.75 -3.48 -2.97
CA THR A 39 13.88 -2.29 -2.88
C THR A 39 12.88 -2.28 -4.03
N ALA A 40 13.28 -2.67 -5.24
CA ALA A 40 12.39 -2.75 -6.39
C ALA A 40 11.25 -3.76 -6.16
N LEU A 41 11.56 -4.94 -5.62
CA LEU A 41 10.55 -5.95 -5.22
C LEU A 41 9.61 -5.40 -4.14
N TRP A 42 10.16 -4.75 -3.11
CA TRP A 42 9.35 -4.16 -2.05
C TRP A 42 8.40 -3.07 -2.58
N LEU A 43 8.88 -2.20 -3.48
CA LEU A 43 8.06 -1.19 -4.15
C LEU A 43 6.95 -1.83 -5.00
N ALA A 44 7.27 -2.87 -5.78
CA ALA A 44 6.27 -3.57 -6.59
C ALA A 44 5.20 -4.24 -5.71
N ALA A 45 5.59 -4.90 -4.62
CA ALA A 45 4.66 -5.49 -3.66
C ALA A 45 3.76 -4.42 -3.02
N THR A 46 4.34 -3.27 -2.63
CA THR A 46 3.59 -2.15 -2.06
C THR A 46 2.57 -1.59 -3.03
N ARG A 47 2.97 -1.36 -4.30
CA ARG A 47 2.06 -0.91 -5.36
C ARG A 47 0.91 -1.90 -5.57
N ARG A 48 1.20 -3.20 -5.59
CA ARG A 48 0.16 -4.24 -5.71
C ARG A 48 -0.82 -4.18 -4.54
N THR A 49 -0.33 -4.08 -3.31
CA THR A 49 -1.21 -3.99 -2.12
C THR A 49 -2.07 -2.74 -2.13
N ASN A 50 -1.54 -1.60 -2.56
CA ASN A 50 -2.34 -0.38 -2.70
C ASN A 50 -3.42 -0.54 -3.77
N ALA A 51 -3.06 -1.04 -4.96
CA ALA A 51 -4.03 -1.30 -6.02
C ALA A 51 -5.11 -2.32 -5.61
N GLU A 52 -4.76 -3.34 -4.82
CA GLU A 52 -5.71 -4.30 -4.26
C GLU A 52 -6.70 -3.66 -3.29
N ARG A 53 -6.25 -2.69 -2.48
CA ARG A 53 -7.12 -1.90 -1.58
C ARG A 53 -8.03 -0.98 -2.37
N ASP A 54 -7.48 -0.22 -3.31
CA ASP A 54 -8.25 0.69 -4.17
C ASP A 54 -9.34 -0.07 -4.93
N LEU A 55 -9.02 -1.27 -5.44
CA LEU A 55 -10.00 -2.14 -6.09
C LEU A 55 -11.10 -2.60 -5.14
N ALA A 56 -10.76 -2.95 -3.89
CA ALA A 56 -11.76 -3.33 -2.89
C ALA A 56 -12.71 -2.18 -2.57
N ASP A 57 -12.19 -0.96 -2.37
CA ASP A 57 -12.98 0.23 -2.08
C ASP A 57 -13.89 0.62 -3.27
N ALA A 58 -13.38 0.50 -4.49
CA ALA A 58 -14.17 0.68 -5.70
C ALA A 58 -15.32 -0.34 -5.80
N VAL A 59 -15.06 -1.62 -5.46
CA VAL A 59 -16.09 -2.67 -5.41
C VAL A 59 -17.16 -2.35 -4.36
N VAL A 60 -16.76 -1.92 -3.15
CA VAL A 60 -17.71 -1.50 -2.10
C VAL A 60 -18.58 -0.35 -2.59
N THR A 61 -17.98 0.66 -3.21
CA THR A 61 -18.69 1.82 -3.77
C THR A 61 -19.67 1.40 -4.87
N ALA A 62 -19.24 0.56 -5.80
CA ALA A 62 -20.09 0.01 -6.85
C ALA A 62 -21.29 -0.79 -6.29
N ARG A 63 -21.05 -1.60 -5.26
CA ARG A 63 -22.10 -2.38 -4.59
C ARG A 63 -23.10 -1.49 -3.86
N ARG A 64 -22.65 -0.41 -3.21
CA ARG A 64 -23.51 0.61 -2.59
C ARG A 64 -24.32 1.39 -3.62
N ALA A 65 -23.77 1.61 -4.82
CA ALA A 65 -24.49 2.20 -5.95
C ALA A 65 -25.47 1.23 -6.65
N GLY A 66 -25.55 -0.03 -6.21
CA GLY A 66 -26.55 -0.99 -6.68
C GLY A 66 -26.09 -1.94 -7.79
N LEU A 67 -24.85 -1.83 -8.29
CA LEU A 67 -24.34 -2.72 -9.35
C LEU A 67 -24.36 -4.18 -8.88
N SER A 68 -24.90 -5.08 -9.69
CA SER A 68 -24.95 -6.51 -9.36
C SER A 68 -23.55 -7.13 -9.26
N TRP A 69 -23.43 -8.23 -8.52
CA TRP A 69 -22.18 -8.99 -8.49
C TRP A 69 -21.72 -9.46 -9.87
N LYS A 70 -22.65 -9.71 -10.79
CA LYS A 70 -22.34 -10.04 -12.18
C LYS A 70 -21.62 -8.91 -12.89
N GLU A 71 -22.13 -7.67 -12.77
CA GLU A 71 -21.51 -6.48 -13.36
C GLU A 71 -20.13 -6.19 -12.73
N VAL A 72 -20.03 -6.29 -11.40
CA VAL A 72 -18.75 -6.12 -10.69
C VAL A 72 -17.73 -7.17 -11.14
N GLY A 73 -18.12 -8.45 -11.20
CA GLY A 73 -17.24 -9.52 -11.66
C GLY A 73 -16.71 -9.28 -13.06
N ALA A 74 -17.59 -8.91 -13.99
CA ALA A 74 -17.22 -8.57 -15.36
C ALA A 74 -16.20 -7.40 -15.42
N ALA A 75 -16.42 -6.35 -14.62
CA ALA A 75 -15.53 -5.19 -14.58
C ALA A 75 -14.12 -5.52 -14.06
N VAL A 76 -14.00 -6.45 -13.10
CA VAL A 76 -12.71 -6.84 -12.49
C VAL A 76 -12.09 -8.10 -13.11
N GLY A 77 -12.67 -8.61 -14.20
CA GLY A 77 -12.14 -9.75 -14.96
C GLY A 77 -12.33 -11.11 -14.29
N THR A 78 -13.39 -11.30 -13.50
CA THR A 78 -13.70 -12.57 -12.84
C THR A 78 -15.20 -12.90 -12.90
N SER A 79 -15.61 -14.05 -12.36
CA SER A 79 -17.05 -14.35 -12.25
C SER A 79 -17.69 -13.51 -11.14
N GLY A 80 -18.98 -13.19 -11.28
CA GLY A 80 -19.67 -12.45 -10.23
C GLY A 80 -19.69 -13.15 -8.88
N GLU A 81 -19.74 -14.49 -8.89
CA GLU A 81 -19.66 -15.30 -7.67
C GLU A 81 -18.26 -15.23 -7.03
N ALA A 82 -17.19 -15.28 -7.83
CA ALA A 82 -15.84 -15.09 -7.31
C ALA A 82 -15.64 -13.68 -6.72
N ALA A 83 -16.18 -12.64 -7.37
CA ALA A 83 -16.17 -11.29 -6.83
C ALA A 83 -16.94 -11.19 -5.51
N ARG A 84 -18.14 -11.79 -5.42
CA ARG A 84 -18.94 -11.84 -4.19
C ARG A 84 -18.18 -12.52 -3.04
N GLN A 85 -17.54 -13.65 -3.29
CA GLN A 85 -16.79 -14.38 -2.27
C GLN A 85 -15.58 -13.57 -1.76
N ARG A 86 -14.88 -12.88 -2.68
CA ARG A 86 -13.70 -12.06 -2.36
C ARG A 86 -14.04 -10.77 -1.62
N TYR A 87 -15.04 -10.02 -2.10
CA TYR A 87 -15.33 -8.65 -1.64
C TYR A 87 -16.58 -8.53 -0.76
N GLY A 88 -17.43 -9.56 -0.72
CA GLY A 88 -18.75 -9.49 -0.06
C GLY A 88 -18.71 -9.13 1.42
N LYS A 89 -17.65 -9.51 2.15
CA LYS A 89 -17.45 -9.14 3.56
C LYS A 89 -17.23 -7.64 3.75
N HIS A 90 -16.54 -6.99 2.80
CA HIS A 90 -16.23 -5.56 2.85
C HIS A 90 -17.42 -4.71 2.40
N ALA A 91 -18.23 -5.21 1.47
CA ALA A 91 -19.41 -4.50 0.95
C ALA A 91 -20.63 -4.52 1.90
N ALA A 92 -20.62 -5.38 2.91
CA ALA A 92 -21.68 -5.47 3.93
C ALA A 92 -21.41 -4.59 5.17
N SER A 93 -20.23 -3.94 5.23
CA SER A 93 -19.83 -2.98 6.28
C SER A 93 -20.16 -1.55 5.85
#